data_AF-A0AAJ6ML11-F1
#
_entry.id   AF-A0AAJ6ML11-F1
#
_cell.length_a   1.000
_cell.length_b   1.000
_cell.length_c   1.000
_cell.angle_alpha   90.00
_cell.angle_beta   90.00
_cell.angle_gamma   90.00
#
_symmetry.space_group_name_H-M   'P 1'
#
loop_
_entity.id
_entity.type
_entity.pdbx_description
1 polymer ?
#
loop_
_entity_poly.entity_id
_entity_poly.type
_entity_poly.pdbx_seq_one_letter_code
_entity_poly.pdbx_strand_id
1 'polypeptide(L)'
;MTITENLLTTLTEREHQIARLVSQGLSNKGIGRLPNVTDGTIKVHLHNIFQKLEISNRTMLAIFAQRSLGSPENKLRCPPV
;
A
#
# COMPACT_ATOMS: atom_id res chain seq x y z
N MET A 1 21.07 -0.51 9.75
CA MET A 1 20.40 0.79 9.56
C MET A 1 18.93 0.48 9.26
N THR A 2 18.05 0.69 10.24
CA THR A 2 16.70 0.10 10.25
C THR A 2 15.74 0.98 9.43
N ILE A 3 15.34 0.55 8.23
CA ILE A 3 14.55 1.32 7.25
C ILE A 3 13.04 1.31 7.60
N THR A 4 12.66 1.40 8.87
CA THR A 4 11.25 1.19 9.29
C THR A 4 10.46 2.49 9.50
N GLU A 5 11.13 3.64 9.63
CA GLU A 5 10.57 4.72 10.44
C GLU A 5 9.72 5.77 9.73
N ASN A 6 9.63 5.87 8.40
CA ASN A 6 8.80 6.96 7.87
C ASN A 6 8.24 6.83 6.46
N LEU A 7 7.24 5.93 6.32
CA LEU A 7 6.34 5.90 5.16
C LEU A 7 5.80 7.30 4.79
N LEU A 8 5.55 8.11 5.81
CA LEU A 8 4.95 9.45 5.71
C LEU A 8 5.88 10.48 5.05
N THR A 9 7.21 10.31 5.11
CA THR A 9 8.13 11.21 4.40
C THR A 9 8.56 10.71 3.03
N THR A 10 8.50 9.40 2.79
CA THR A 10 8.97 8.84 1.51
C THR A 10 7.87 8.86 0.45
N LEU A 11 6.61 8.69 0.85
CA LEU A 11 5.46 8.67 -0.06
C LEU A 11 4.78 10.03 -0.15
N THR A 12 4.30 10.35 -1.34
CA THR A 12 3.36 11.45 -1.56
C THR A 12 1.98 11.13 -0.97
N GLU A 13 1.13 12.13 -0.77
CA GLU A 13 -0.22 11.91 -0.21
C GLU A 13 -1.02 10.86 -0.97
N ARG A 14 -0.95 10.84 -2.31
CA ARG A 14 -1.65 9.84 -3.12
C ARG A 14 -1.09 8.45 -2.97
N GLU A 15 0.23 8.32 -2.94
CA GLU A 15 0.88 7.04 -2.70
C GLU A 15 0.57 6.50 -1.30
N HIS A 16 0.53 7.38 -0.31
CA HIS A 16 0.15 7.06 1.06
C HIS A 16 -1.30 6.57 1.14
N GLN A 17 -2.22 7.25 0.43
CA GLN A 17 -3.62 6.85 0.34
C GLN A 17 -3.76 5.46 -0.30
N ILE A 18 -3.01 5.18 -1.36
CA ILE A 18 -2.98 3.84 -2.00
C ILE A 18 -2.39 2.80 -1.05
N ALA A 19 -1.27 3.09 -0.38
CA ALA A 19 -0.65 2.19 0.58
C ALA A 19 -1.61 1.85 1.75
N ARG A 20 -2.39 2.82 2.23
CA ARG A 20 -3.42 2.63 3.25
C ARG A 20 -4.59 1.76 2.76
N LEU A 21 -4.99 1.85 1.50
CA LEU A 21 -6.03 0.96 0.96
C LEU A 21 -5.50 -0.46 0.76
N VAL A 22 -4.24 -0.59 0.35
CA VAL A 22 -3.56 -1.89 0.25
C VAL A 22 -3.44 -2.56 1.62
N SER A 23 -3.13 -1.80 2.68
CA SER A 23 -3.05 -2.33 4.04
C SER A 23 -4.39 -2.85 4.56
N GLN A 24 -5.51 -2.29 4.09
CA GLN A 24 -6.88 -2.78 4.34
C GLN A 24 -7.26 -4.02 3.52
N GLY A 25 -6.38 -4.50 2.63
CA GLY A 25 -6.63 -5.66 1.78
C GLY A 25 -7.35 -5.34 0.46
N LEU A 26 -7.61 -4.08 0.11
CA LEU A 26 -8.38 -3.72 -1.09
C LEU A 26 -7.63 -3.98 -2.39
N SER A 27 -8.16 -4.88 -3.24
CA SER A 27 -7.61 -5.17 -4.58
C SER A 27 -7.55 -3.92 -5.47
N ASN A 28 -6.76 -3.95 -6.54
CA ASN A 28 -6.63 -2.81 -7.48
C ASN A 28 -7.99 -2.33 -8.02
N LYS A 29 -8.94 -3.25 -8.26
CA LYS A 29 -10.33 -2.90 -8.62
C LYS A 29 -11.09 -2.16 -7.51
N GLY A 30 -10.80 -2.46 -6.25
CA GLY A 30 -11.35 -1.76 -5.08
C GLY A 30 -10.74 -0.37 -4.92
N ILE A 31 -9.42 -0.26 -5.11
CA ILE A 31 -8.70 1.03 -5.08
C ILE A 31 -9.16 1.94 -6.23
N GLY A 32 -9.46 1.38 -7.40
CA GLY A 32 -9.98 2.12 -8.57
C GLY A 32 -11.38 2.68 -8.39
N ARG A 33 -12.06 2.43 -7.26
CA ARG A 33 -13.29 3.13 -6.88
C ARG A 33 -13.02 4.54 -6.35
N LEU A 34 -11.76 4.90 -6.10
CA LEU A 34 -11.39 6.27 -5.77
C LEU A 34 -11.66 7.20 -6.96
N PRO A 35 -12.28 8.38 -6.72
CA PRO A 35 -12.46 9.35 -7.77
C PRO A 35 -11.11 9.83 -8.32
N ASN A 36 -11.00 9.92 -9.65
CA ASN A 36 -9.81 10.34 -10.40
C ASN A 36 -8.62 9.36 -10.39
N VAL A 37 -8.85 8.05 -10.23
CA VAL A 37 -7.78 7.05 -10.32
C VAL A 37 -8.22 5.88 -11.20
N THR A 38 -7.47 5.58 -12.25
CA THR A 38 -7.67 4.40 -13.10
C THR A 38 -6.78 3.23 -12.66
N ASP A 39 -7.10 2.01 -13.07
CA ASP A 39 -6.26 0.84 -12.79
C ASP A 39 -4.82 0.99 -13.33
N GLY A 40 -4.64 1.66 -14.47
CA GLY A 40 -3.33 2.02 -15.01
C GLY A 40 -2.56 2.94 -14.08
N THR A 41 -3.21 4.00 -13.59
CA THR A 41 -2.62 4.95 -12.64
C THR A 41 -2.25 4.27 -11.31
N ILE A 42 -3.06 3.32 -10.83
CA ILE A 42 -2.77 2.54 -9.62
C ILE A 42 -1.49 1.73 -9.79
N LYS A 43 -1.32 1.06 -10.93
CA LYS A 43 -0.10 0.27 -11.20
C LYS A 43 1.15 1.15 -11.18
N VAL A 44 1.07 2.34 -11.77
CA VAL A 44 2.17 3.32 -11.76
C VAL A 44 2.48 3.76 -10.32
N HIS A 45 1.47 4.13 -9.54
CA HIS A 45 1.69 4.49 -8.13
C HIS A 45 2.27 3.35 -7.31
N LEU A 46 1.76 2.12 -7.46
CA LEU A 46 2.31 0.95 -6.79
C LEU A 46 3.76 0.69 -7.18
N HIS A 47 4.10 0.81 -8.45
CA HIS A 47 5.48 0.69 -8.92
C HIS A 47 6.40 1.73 -8.26
N ASN A 48 5.97 3.00 -8.22
CA ASN A 48 6.74 4.06 -7.57
C ASN A 48 6.88 3.81 -6.06
N ILE A 49 5.81 3.36 -5.39
CA ILE A 49 5.84 2.97 -3.98
C ILE A 49 6.84 1.84 -3.75
N PHE A 50 6.82 0.81 -4.58
CA PHE A 50 7.73 -0.33 -4.49
C PHE A 50 9.19 0.08 -4.61
N GLN A 51 9.49 0.97 -5.57
CA GLN A 51 10.84 1.54 -5.73
C GLN A 51 11.25 2.40 -4.53
N LYS A 52 10.35 3.26 -4.04
CA LYS A 52 10.62 4.16 -2.90
C LYS A 52 10.85 3.44 -1.58
N LEU A 53 10.18 2.32 -1.38
CA LEU A 53 10.25 1.53 -0.15
C LEU A 53 11.17 0.31 -0.28
N GLU A 54 11.78 0.11 -1.44
CA GLU A 54 12.63 -1.03 -1.75
C GLU A 54 11.95 -2.39 -1.46
N ILE A 55 10.66 -2.48 -1.78
CA ILE A 55 9.85 -3.69 -1.59
C ILE A 55 9.39 -4.25 -2.93
N SER A 56 9.33 -5.57 -3.03
CA SER A 56 9.00 -6.22 -4.30
C SER A 56 7.53 -6.62 -4.43
N ASN A 57 6.81 -6.74 -3.31
CA ASN A 57 5.48 -7.35 -3.29
C ASN A 57 4.42 -6.50 -2.56
N ARG A 58 3.18 -6.58 -3.06
CA ARG A 58 1.99 -5.99 -2.42
C ARG A 58 1.81 -6.45 -0.96
N THR A 59 2.14 -7.70 -0.65
CA THR A 59 2.09 -8.22 0.72
C THR A 59 3.08 -7.50 1.63
N MET A 60 4.31 -7.25 1.16
CA MET A 60 5.28 -6.45 1.91
C MET A 60 4.75 -5.02 2.10
N LEU A 61 4.15 -4.42 1.06
CA LEU A 61 3.53 -3.09 1.18
C LEU A 61 2.43 -3.08 2.24
N ALA A 62 1.55 -4.07 2.25
CA ALA A 62 0.49 -4.18 3.25
C ALA A 62 1.06 -4.30 4.66
N ILE A 63 2.06 -5.15 4.89
CA ILE A 63 2.72 -5.33 6.19
C ILE A 63 3.42 -4.02 6.61
N PHE A 64 4.14 -3.38 5.70
CA PHE A 64 4.88 -2.16 5.97
C PHE A 64 3.92 -1.01 6.32
N ALA A 65 2.88 -0.82 5.52
CA ALA A 65 1.84 0.16 5.77
C ALA A 65 1.07 -0.12 7.08
N GLN A 66 0.79 -1.39 7.42
CA GLN A 66 0.17 -1.74 8.72
C GLN A 66 1.04 -1.33 9.91
N ARG A 67 2.37 -1.53 9.81
CA ARG A 67 3.32 -1.17 10.87
C ARG A 67 3.47 0.35 11.02
N SER A 68 3.50 1.09 9.91
CA SER A 68 3.68 2.54 9.92
C SER A 68 2.39 3.33 10.19
N LEU A 69 1.22 2.83 9.77
CA LEU A 69 -0.06 3.53 9.90
C LEU A 69 -0.82 3.22 11.19
N GLY A 70 -0.36 2.24 11.98
CA GLY A 70 -0.93 1.89 13.29
C GLY A 70 -2.45 1.88 13.30
N SER A 71 -3.09 0.84 12.79
CA SER A 71 -4.52 0.63 13.05
C SER A 71 -4.90 -0.84 13.12
N PRO A 72 -5.88 -1.16 13.99
CA PRO A 72 -6.21 -2.50 14.42
C PRO A 72 -7.01 -3.23 13.35
N GLU A 73 -7.33 -4.49 13.60
CA GLU A 73 -8.29 -5.34 12.88
C GLU A 73 -7.94 -5.88 11.47
N ASN A 74 -7.17 -6.98 11.49
CA ASN A 74 -7.72 -8.31 11.16
C ASN A 74 -9.05 -8.30 10.36
N LYS A 75 -9.00 -8.48 9.03
CA LYS A 75 -10.10 -9.15 8.29
C LYS A 75 -9.81 -9.75 6.92
N LEU A 76 -8.61 -9.65 6.34
CA LEU A 76 -8.30 -10.41 5.12
C LEU A 76 -7.03 -11.26 5.30
N ARG A 77 -7.20 -12.37 6.05
CA ARG A 77 -6.51 -13.61 5.68
C ARG A 77 -7.06 -14.00 4.30
N CYS A 78 -6.31 -13.77 3.23
CA CYS A 78 -6.47 -14.62 2.06
C CYS A 78 -5.86 -15.98 2.44
N PRO A 79 -6.62 -17.10 2.36
CA PRO A 79 -6.02 -18.41 2.56
C PRO A 79 -4.92 -18.62 1.50
N PRO A 80 -3.80 -19.28 1.84
CA PRO A 80 -2.90 -19.79 0.83
C PRO A 80 -3.68 -20.79 -0.04
N VAL A 81 -3.48 -20.67 -1.35
CA VAL A 81 -3.94 -21.62 -2.38
C VAL A 81 -3.59 -23.06 -2.03
#